data_AF-A0A7X7JWJ3-F1
#
_entry.id   AF-A0A7X7JWJ3-F1
#
_cell.length_a   1.000
_cell.length_b   1.000
_cell.length_c   1.000
_cell.angle_alpha   90.00
_cell.angle_beta   90.00
_cell.angle_gamma   90.00
#
_symmetry.space_group_name_H-M   'P 1'
#
loop_
_entity.id
_entity.type
_entity.pdbx_description
1 polymer ?
#
loop_
_entity_poly.entity_id
_entity_poly.type
_entity_poly.pdbx_seq_one_letter_code
_entity_poly.pdbx_strand_id
1 'polypeptide(L)'
;EGVEVRTGTREDLARFHEIYVETAERDGFTGRALEYFELMWDALNAEEEGRMQVFLAEHEGDLVAASTYVTVGEHAWYSYGASTTHKREVRGSNAIQWAMIQAAAAAGCAVYDLRGIVESVAKDHPEIGLIQFKVGTGGEAVAFLGEWDYPINKPLYAAFDLYMKRR
;
A
#
# COMPACT_ATOMS: atom_id res chain seq x y z
N GLU A 1 4.28 21.90 -5.54
CA GLU A 1 3.12 22.70 -5.12
C GLU A 1 2.02 22.49 -6.15
N GLY A 2 0.75 22.77 -5.83
CA GLY A 2 -0.37 22.60 -6.80
C GLY A 2 -0.92 21.18 -6.95
N VAL A 3 -0.51 20.23 -6.09
CA VAL A 3 -1.14 18.91 -6.02
C VAL A 3 -2.38 19.00 -5.14
N GLU A 4 -3.51 18.54 -5.67
CA GLU A 4 -4.77 18.42 -4.94
C GLU A 4 -5.02 16.95 -4.63
N VAL A 5 -5.35 16.65 -3.37
CA VAL A 5 -5.68 15.28 -2.94
C VAL A 5 -7.14 15.21 -2.59
N ARG A 6 -7.85 14.21 -3.15
CA ARG A 6 -9.24 13.90 -2.81
C ARG A 6 -9.40 12.44 -2.49
N THR A 7 -10.38 12.14 -1.64
CA THR A 7 -10.93 10.78 -1.53
C THR A 7 -11.78 10.50 -2.76
N GLY A 8 -11.61 9.32 -3.34
CA GLY A 8 -12.35 8.84 -4.49
C GLY A 8 -13.52 7.94 -4.13
N THR A 9 -14.17 7.49 -5.18
CA THR A 9 -15.33 6.59 -5.18
C THR A 9 -14.91 5.19 -5.63
N ARG A 10 -15.85 4.24 -5.63
CA ARG A 10 -15.63 2.90 -6.17
C ARG A 10 -15.19 2.97 -7.65
N GLU A 11 -15.79 3.87 -8.43
CA GLU A 11 -15.49 4.08 -9.84
C GLU A 11 -14.05 4.57 -10.08
N ASP A 12 -13.49 5.33 -9.12
CA ASP A 12 -12.11 5.80 -9.19
C ASP A 12 -11.08 4.66 -9.05
N LEU A 13 -11.49 3.45 -8.66
CA LEU A 13 -10.60 2.27 -8.64
C LEU A 13 -10.05 1.93 -10.03
N ALA A 14 -10.82 2.17 -11.09
CA ALA A 14 -10.34 2.00 -12.47
C ALA A 14 -9.16 2.94 -12.76
N ARG A 15 -9.27 4.21 -12.37
CA ARG A 15 -8.20 5.20 -12.54
C ARG A 15 -6.97 4.89 -11.68
N PHE A 16 -7.18 4.44 -10.44
CA PHE A 16 -6.10 3.91 -9.60
C PHE A 16 -5.42 2.71 -10.26
N HIS A 17 -6.18 1.79 -10.84
CA HIS A 17 -5.66 0.57 -11.44
C HIS A 17 -4.79 0.84 -12.67
N GLU A 18 -5.18 1.81 -13.52
CA GLU A 18 -4.38 2.25 -14.67
C GLU A 18 -2.94 2.63 -14.25
N ILE A 19 -2.78 3.51 -13.27
CA ILE A 19 -1.45 3.92 -12.79
C ILE A 19 -0.75 2.85 -11.94
N TYR A 20 -1.52 1.93 -11.34
CA TYR A 20 -0.99 0.78 -10.62
C TYR A 20 -0.35 -0.24 -11.58
N VAL A 21 -0.96 -0.47 -12.74
CA VAL A 21 -0.37 -1.30 -13.80
C VAL A 21 0.92 -0.65 -14.33
N GLU A 22 0.92 0.67 -14.60
CA GLU A 22 2.16 1.39 -14.96
C GLU A 22 3.25 1.20 -13.90
N THR A 23 2.88 1.30 -12.62
CA THR A 23 3.79 1.10 -11.49
C THR A 23 4.34 -0.34 -11.45
N ALA A 24 3.49 -1.34 -11.69
CA ALA A 24 3.87 -2.74 -11.73
C ALA A 24 4.84 -3.07 -12.86
N GLU A 25 4.57 -2.54 -14.06
CA GLU A 25 5.44 -2.70 -15.23
C GLU A 25 6.81 -2.05 -15.00
N ARG A 26 6.82 -0.84 -14.43
CA ARG A 26 8.05 -0.11 -14.12
C ARG A 26 8.90 -0.80 -13.07
N ASP A 27 8.29 -1.22 -11.96
CA ASP A 27 8.99 -1.74 -10.79
C ASP A 27 9.19 -3.27 -10.88
N GLY A 28 8.70 -3.90 -11.96
CA GLY A 28 8.99 -5.29 -12.31
C GLY A 28 8.24 -6.34 -11.47
N PHE A 29 7.06 -6.02 -10.95
CA PHE A 29 6.24 -6.95 -10.18
C PHE A 29 4.94 -7.33 -10.89
N THR A 30 4.35 -8.47 -10.53
CA THR A 30 3.05 -8.88 -11.08
C THR A 30 1.92 -8.14 -10.37
N GLY A 31 1.29 -7.21 -11.08
CA GLY A 31 0.12 -6.47 -10.59
C GLY A 31 -1.11 -7.37 -10.40
N ARG A 32 -1.98 -6.99 -9.46
CA ARG A 32 -3.31 -7.57 -9.31
C ARG A 32 -4.29 -7.02 -10.35
N ALA A 33 -5.29 -7.81 -10.71
CA ALA A 33 -6.37 -7.37 -11.60
C ALA A 33 -7.29 -6.35 -10.91
N LEU A 34 -8.02 -5.54 -11.68
CA LEU A 34 -8.93 -4.51 -11.15
C LEU A 34 -9.98 -5.12 -10.22
N GLU A 35 -10.51 -6.28 -10.59
CA GLU A 35 -11.56 -7.00 -9.87
C GLU A 35 -11.13 -7.36 -8.44
N TYR A 36 -9.82 -7.48 -8.19
CA TYR A 36 -9.30 -7.68 -6.83
C TYR A 36 -9.57 -6.47 -5.95
N PHE A 37 -9.35 -5.26 -6.46
CA PHE A 37 -9.55 -4.02 -5.71
C PHE A 37 -11.03 -3.68 -5.58
N GLU A 38 -11.83 -3.96 -6.61
CA GLU A 38 -13.29 -3.84 -6.54
C GLU A 38 -13.89 -4.78 -5.50
N LEU A 39 -13.44 -6.05 -5.47
CA LEU A 39 -13.88 -7.01 -4.46
C LEU A 39 -13.48 -6.56 -3.05
N MET A 40 -12.26 -6.04 -2.86
CA MET A 40 -11.83 -5.48 -1.58
C MET A 40 -12.74 -4.32 -1.14
N TRP A 41 -13.04 -3.39 -2.07
CA TRP A 41 -13.89 -2.24 -1.79
C TRP A 41 -15.29 -2.69 -1.37
N ASP A 42 -15.91 -3.55 -2.17
CA ASP A 42 -17.28 -4.02 -1.94
C ASP A 42 -17.37 -4.80 -0.62
N ALA A 43 -16.41 -5.68 -0.33
CA ALA A 43 -16.42 -6.46 0.89
C ALA A 43 -16.19 -5.59 2.15
N LEU A 44 -15.18 -4.73 2.13
CA LEU A 44 -14.80 -3.94 3.31
C LEU A 44 -15.82 -2.84 3.61
N ASN A 45 -16.35 -2.17 2.58
CA ASN A 45 -17.34 -1.12 2.78
C ASN A 45 -18.74 -1.67 3.07
N ALA A 46 -19.03 -2.94 2.73
CA ALA A 46 -20.24 -3.61 3.20
C ALA A 46 -20.19 -3.92 4.71
N GLU A 47 -19.00 -4.08 5.30
CA GLU A 47 -18.83 -4.24 6.75
C GLU A 47 -18.99 -2.92 7.50
N GLU A 48 -18.38 -1.85 6.99
CA GLU A 48 -18.45 -0.50 7.55
C GLU A 48 -18.18 0.55 6.45
N GLU A 49 -19.08 1.52 6.29
CA GLU A 49 -18.93 2.57 5.29
C GLU A 49 -17.63 3.36 5.51
N GLY A 50 -16.83 3.52 4.46
CA GLY A 50 -15.54 4.22 4.53
C GLY A 50 -14.39 3.40 5.11
N ARG A 51 -14.60 2.11 5.40
CA ARG A 51 -13.54 1.21 5.87
C ARG A 51 -12.43 1.01 4.84
N MET A 52 -12.77 1.04 3.56
CA MET A 52 -11.82 1.15 2.47
C MET A 52 -12.06 2.46 1.71
N GLN A 53 -10.98 3.18 1.47
CA GLN A 53 -10.98 4.41 0.67
C GLN A 53 -9.88 4.35 -0.37
N VAL A 54 -10.03 5.14 -1.44
CA VAL A 54 -8.98 5.41 -2.41
C VAL A 54 -8.68 6.90 -2.37
N PHE A 55 -7.41 7.28 -2.32
CA PHE A 55 -6.94 8.65 -2.39
C PHE A 55 -6.34 8.88 -3.76
N LEU A 56 -6.68 10.00 -4.39
CA LEU A 56 -6.16 10.42 -5.69
C LEU A 56 -5.47 11.76 -5.54
N ALA A 57 -4.25 11.86 -6.04
CA ALA A 57 -3.50 13.10 -6.16
C ALA A 57 -3.49 13.55 -7.62
N GLU A 58 -4.09 14.71 -7.88
CA GLU A 58 -4.16 15.32 -9.19
C GLU A 58 -3.30 16.60 -9.23
N HIS A 59 -2.64 16.85 -10.36
CA HIS A 59 -1.87 18.07 -10.60
C HIS A 59 -2.20 18.59 -12.00
N GLU A 60 -2.86 19.75 -12.06
CA GLU A 60 -3.33 20.38 -13.31
C GLU A 60 -4.24 19.45 -14.15
N GLY A 61 -5.06 18.65 -13.48
CA GLY A 61 -5.97 17.68 -14.12
C GLY A 61 -5.36 16.30 -14.38
N ASP A 62 -4.04 16.13 -14.22
CA ASP A 62 -3.37 14.84 -14.39
C ASP A 62 -3.37 14.06 -13.08
N LEU A 63 -3.77 12.79 -13.10
CA LEU A 63 -3.61 11.88 -11.97
C LEU A 63 -2.12 11.50 -11.84
N VAL A 64 -1.47 11.92 -10.77
CA VAL A 64 -0.02 11.72 -10.57
C VAL A 64 0.30 10.64 -9.53
N ALA A 65 -0.62 10.39 -8.59
CA ALA A 65 -0.54 9.27 -7.66
C ALA A 65 -1.93 8.86 -7.18
N ALA A 66 -2.06 7.62 -6.74
CA ALA A 66 -3.26 7.12 -6.08
C ALA A 66 -2.88 6.03 -5.07
N SER A 67 -3.68 5.86 -4.02
CA SER A 67 -3.42 4.84 -3.00
C SER A 67 -4.70 4.35 -2.34
N THR A 68 -4.72 3.07 -1.99
CA THR A 68 -5.79 2.46 -1.19
C THR A 68 -5.47 2.54 0.29
N TYR A 69 -6.49 2.87 1.06
CA TYR A 69 -6.49 3.08 2.50
C TYR A 69 -7.49 2.12 3.12
N VAL A 70 -7.12 1.43 4.20
CA VAL A 70 -8.03 0.53 4.93
C VAL A 70 -7.94 0.80 6.42
N THR A 71 -9.08 0.85 7.12
CA THR A 71 -9.15 0.91 8.58
C THR A 71 -9.58 -0.41 9.19
N VAL A 72 -8.97 -0.75 10.33
CA VAL A 72 -9.33 -1.91 11.15
C VAL A 72 -9.12 -1.54 12.62
N GLY A 73 -10.22 -1.30 13.34
CA GLY A 73 -10.15 -0.80 14.72
C GLY A 73 -9.39 0.53 14.78
N GLU A 74 -8.38 0.61 15.64
CA GLU A 74 -7.53 1.81 15.79
C GLU A 74 -6.33 1.84 14.83
N HIS A 75 -6.34 1.04 13.76
CA HIS A 75 -5.27 0.96 12.77
C HIS A 75 -5.73 1.39 11.38
N ALA A 76 -4.91 2.20 10.73
CA ALA A 76 -5.05 2.58 9.33
C ALA A 76 -3.87 2.03 8.52
N TRP A 77 -4.14 1.45 7.35
CA TRP A 77 -3.13 0.81 6.50
C TRP A 77 -3.01 1.50 5.15
N TYR A 78 -1.78 1.87 4.79
CA TYR A 78 -1.38 2.18 3.41
C TYR A 78 -1.20 0.87 2.64
N SER A 79 -2.27 0.38 2.01
CA SER A 79 -2.31 -0.99 1.48
C SER A 79 -1.62 -1.13 0.12
N TYR A 80 -2.04 -0.32 -0.86
CA TYR A 80 -1.43 -0.28 -2.19
C TYR A 80 -1.29 1.17 -2.62
N GLY A 81 -0.12 1.52 -3.16
CA GLY A 81 0.10 2.82 -3.78
C GLY A 81 0.64 2.68 -5.19
N ALA A 82 0.32 3.68 -5.99
CA ALA A 82 0.72 3.79 -7.38
C ALA A 82 1.01 5.25 -7.71
N SER A 83 1.95 5.46 -8.63
CA SER A 83 2.33 6.81 -9.06
C SER A 83 2.88 6.78 -10.47
N THR A 84 2.54 7.79 -11.24
CA THR A 84 3.00 7.95 -12.62
C THR A 84 4.48 8.30 -12.67
N THR A 85 5.11 8.00 -13.81
CA THR A 85 6.45 8.51 -14.13
C THR A 85 6.41 9.97 -14.56
N HIS A 86 5.29 10.40 -15.14
CA HIS A 86 5.00 11.80 -15.43
C HIS A 86 4.88 12.63 -14.15
N LYS A 87 5.37 13.87 -14.16
CA LYS A 87 5.28 14.86 -13.07
C LYS A 87 5.82 14.39 -11.71
N ARG A 88 6.81 13.50 -11.64
CA ARG A 88 7.35 12.98 -10.37
C ARG A 88 7.85 14.06 -9.41
N GLU A 89 8.35 15.17 -9.93
CA GLU A 89 8.84 16.31 -9.18
C GLU A 89 7.77 16.97 -8.30
N VAL A 90 6.48 16.81 -8.63
CA VAL A 90 5.37 17.37 -7.84
C VAL A 90 5.09 16.56 -6.56
N ARG A 91 5.67 15.36 -6.45
CA ARG A 91 5.61 14.47 -5.27
C ARG A 91 4.17 14.12 -4.84
N GLY A 92 3.34 13.70 -5.79
CA GLY A 92 1.95 13.29 -5.55
C GLY A 92 1.78 12.26 -4.43
N SER A 93 2.66 11.25 -4.37
CA SER A 93 2.62 10.23 -3.32
C SER A 93 2.84 10.81 -1.92
N ASN A 94 3.71 11.82 -1.76
CA ASN A 94 3.91 12.48 -0.47
C ASN A 94 2.66 13.26 -0.03
N ALA A 95 1.98 13.92 -0.97
CA ALA A 95 0.72 14.60 -0.69
C ALA A 95 -0.36 13.61 -0.21
N ILE A 96 -0.45 12.43 -0.86
CA ILE A 96 -1.36 11.36 -0.44
C ILE A 96 -1.02 10.87 0.98
N GLN A 97 0.26 10.62 1.29
CA GLN A 97 0.64 10.17 2.64
C GLN A 97 0.20 11.17 3.71
N TRP A 98 0.39 12.46 3.47
CA TRP A 98 -0.08 13.50 4.40
C TRP A 98 -1.61 13.49 4.55
N ALA A 99 -2.35 13.32 3.45
CA ALA A 99 -3.82 13.20 3.51
C ALA A 99 -4.28 11.95 4.27
N MET A 100 -3.65 10.80 4.03
CA MET A 100 -3.97 9.54 4.70
C MET A 100 -3.63 9.57 6.21
N ILE A 101 -2.53 10.23 6.60
CA ILE A 101 -2.18 10.44 8.02
C ILE A 101 -3.24 11.30 8.71
N GLN A 102 -3.68 12.40 8.07
CA GLN A 102 -4.76 13.23 8.62
C GLN A 102 -6.08 12.48 8.71
N ALA A 103 -6.41 11.66 7.69
CA ALA A 103 -7.60 10.82 7.71
C ALA A 103 -7.55 9.78 8.83
N ALA A 104 -6.41 9.11 9.03
CA ALA A 104 -6.20 8.19 10.14
C ALA A 104 -6.38 8.86 11.51
N ALA A 105 -5.80 10.05 11.70
CA ALA A 105 -5.96 10.80 12.93
C ALA A 105 -7.43 11.21 13.16
N ALA A 106 -8.14 11.66 12.12
CA ALA A 106 -9.55 12.02 12.20
C ALA A 106 -10.46 10.82 12.49
N ALA A 107 -10.09 9.63 12.00
CA ALA A 107 -10.75 8.36 12.28
C ALA A 107 -10.42 7.77 13.67
N GLY A 108 -9.60 8.48 14.48
CA GLY A 108 -9.21 8.00 15.81
C GLY A 108 -8.22 6.83 15.79
N CYS A 109 -7.53 6.60 14.68
CA CYS A 109 -6.50 5.57 14.60
C CYS A 109 -5.28 5.94 15.44
N ALA A 110 -4.84 5.02 16.29
CA ALA A 110 -3.59 5.12 17.05
C ALA A 110 -2.37 4.79 16.18
N VAL A 111 -2.54 3.98 15.12
CA VAL A 111 -1.45 3.52 14.25
C VAL A 111 -1.78 3.79 12.79
N TYR A 112 -0.82 4.40 12.07
CA TYR A 112 -0.78 4.47 10.61
C TYR A 112 0.35 3.60 10.09
N ASP A 113 0.00 2.46 9.47
CA ASP A 113 0.93 1.42 9.02
C ASP A 113 1.27 1.58 7.54
N LEU A 114 2.53 1.91 7.26
CA LEU A 114 3.12 2.02 5.92
C LEU A 114 3.48 0.66 5.29
N ARG A 115 3.21 -0.44 6.00
CA ARG A 115 3.47 -1.85 5.63
C ARG A 115 4.97 -2.18 5.59
N GLY A 116 5.27 -3.44 5.26
CA GLY A 116 6.61 -4.02 5.34
C GLY A 116 7.69 -3.32 4.53
N ILE A 117 8.92 -3.41 5.02
CA ILE A 117 10.16 -3.00 4.34
C ILE A 117 11.08 -4.21 4.20
N VAL A 118 12.06 -4.13 3.30
CA VAL A 118 13.18 -5.07 3.31
C VAL A 118 14.09 -4.82 4.50
N GLU A 119 14.78 -5.88 4.94
CA GLU A 119 15.73 -5.82 6.06
C GLU A 119 17.00 -5.01 5.69
N SER A 120 17.40 -5.02 4.42
CA SER A 120 18.63 -4.36 3.98
C SER A 120 18.46 -2.86 3.85
N VAL A 121 19.34 -2.11 4.50
CA VAL A 121 19.50 -0.64 4.36
C VAL A 121 20.71 -0.26 3.50
N ALA A 122 21.26 -1.21 2.74
CA ALA A 122 22.38 -0.97 1.85
C ALA A 122 21.99 0.05 0.75
N LYS A 123 22.89 0.99 0.45
CA LYS A 123 22.61 2.09 -0.49
C LYS A 123 22.37 1.62 -1.93
N ASP A 124 22.90 0.47 -2.29
CA ASP A 124 22.76 -0.20 -3.58
C ASP A 124 21.58 -1.18 -3.62
N HIS A 125 20.83 -1.34 -2.52
CA HIS A 125 19.67 -2.20 -2.49
C HIS A 125 18.54 -1.61 -3.35
N PRO A 126 17.90 -2.40 -4.25
CA PRO A 126 16.85 -1.92 -5.14
C PRO A 126 15.70 -1.18 -4.43
N GLU A 127 15.38 -1.61 -3.20
CA GLU A 127 14.27 -1.07 -2.40
C GLU A 127 14.65 0.04 -1.41
N ILE A 128 15.88 0.55 -1.44
CA ILE A 128 16.32 1.61 -0.50
C ILE A 128 15.45 2.88 -0.61
N GLY A 129 14.94 3.18 -1.81
CA GLY A 129 14.03 4.30 -2.04
C GLY A 129 12.69 4.14 -1.31
N LEU A 130 12.18 2.90 -1.20
CA LEU A 130 10.95 2.61 -0.46
C LEU A 130 11.13 2.84 1.03
N ILE A 131 12.28 2.44 1.59
CA ILE A 131 12.62 2.71 3.00
C ILE A 131 12.72 4.23 3.23
N GLN A 132 13.43 4.95 2.37
CA GLN A 132 13.57 6.41 2.48
C GLN A 132 12.23 7.13 2.40
N PHE A 133 11.33 6.69 1.53
CA PHE A 133 9.97 7.20 1.43
C PHE A 133 9.22 7.01 2.76
N LYS A 134 9.21 5.80 3.31
CA LYS A 134 8.47 5.47 4.55
C LYS A 134 9.04 6.20 5.77
N VAL A 135 10.35 6.15 5.96
CA VAL A 135 11.01 6.89 7.06
C VAL A 135 10.83 8.40 6.89
N GLY A 136 10.85 8.90 5.65
CA GLY A 136 10.61 10.32 5.33
C GLY A 136 9.22 10.83 5.70
N THR A 137 8.23 9.95 5.89
CA THR A 137 6.90 10.30 6.43
C THR A 137 6.85 10.36 7.96
N GLY A 138 7.98 10.08 8.64
CA GLY A 138 8.07 9.94 10.09
C GLY A 138 7.86 8.51 10.60
N GLY A 139 7.82 7.52 9.69
CA GLY A 139 7.63 6.11 10.05
C GLY A 139 8.86 5.49 10.73
N GLU A 140 8.59 4.54 11.62
CA GLU A 140 9.60 3.71 12.28
C GLU A 140 9.53 2.25 11.79
N ALA A 141 10.68 1.58 11.78
CA ALA A 141 10.75 0.16 11.43
C ALA A 141 10.38 -0.69 12.65
N VAL A 142 9.36 -1.53 12.52
CA VAL A 142 8.90 -2.44 13.57
C VAL A 142 9.14 -3.89 13.13
N ALA A 143 9.91 -4.63 13.93
CA ALA A 143 10.15 -6.05 13.71
C ALA A 143 9.14 -6.87 14.53
N PHE A 144 8.29 -7.64 13.83
CA PHE A 144 7.39 -8.60 14.44
C PHE A 144 8.12 -9.92 14.75
N LEU A 145 7.51 -10.74 15.60
CA LEU A 145 8.05 -12.05 15.98
C LEU A 145 8.07 -13.08 14.84
N GLY A 146 7.46 -12.74 13.70
CA GLY A 146 7.40 -13.58 12.51
C GLY A 146 6.20 -14.52 12.49
N GLU A 147 6.33 -15.59 11.72
CA GLU A 147 5.29 -16.58 11.50
C GLU A 147 5.51 -17.80 12.41
N TRP A 148 4.41 -18.36 12.93
CA TRP A 148 4.43 -19.60 13.71
C TRP A 148 3.48 -20.63 13.13
N ASP A 149 4.00 -21.82 12.89
CA ASP A 149 3.23 -22.92 12.34
C ASP A 149 2.83 -23.94 13.42
N TYR A 150 1.57 -24.37 13.37
CA TYR A 150 1.08 -25.55 14.10
C TYR A 150 0.78 -26.68 13.10
N PRO A 151 1.68 -27.67 12.93
CA PRO A 151 1.51 -28.71 11.91
C PRO A 151 0.35 -29.66 12.22
N ILE A 152 -0.75 -29.52 11.48
CA ILE A 152 -1.91 -30.44 11.56
C ILE A 152 -1.55 -31.80 10.94
N ASN A 153 -0.92 -31.80 9.76
CA ASN A 153 -0.40 -33.00 9.09
C ASN A 153 1.12 -32.97 9.11
N LYS A 154 1.73 -33.63 10.10
CA LYS A 154 3.18 -33.61 10.33
C LYS A 154 3.99 -34.13 9.12
N PRO A 155 3.62 -35.27 8.47
CA PRO A 155 4.32 -35.72 7.27
C PRO A 155 4.31 -34.70 6.12
N LEU A 156 3.14 -34.12 5.81
CA LEU A 156 3.01 -33.14 4.74
C LEU A 156 3.79 -31.86 5.06
N TYR A 157 3.72 -31.40 6.31
CA TYR A 157 4.47 -30.23 6.76
C TYR A 157 5.98 -30.45 6.64
N ALA A 158 6.49 -31.61 7.04
CA ALA A 158 7.91 -31.94 6.88
C ALA A 158 8.34 -31.99 5.40
N ALA A 159 7.48 -32.49 4.51
CA ALA A 159 7.75 -32.49 3.07
C ALA A 159 7.77 -31.06 2.49
N PHE A 160 6.84 -30.19 2.93
CA PHE A 160 6.79 -28.79 2.55
C PHE A 160 8.01 -28.01 3.06
N ASP A 161 8.36 -28.17 4.34
CA ASP A 161 9.53 -27.52 4.94
C ASP A 161 10.84 -27.95 4.24
N LEU A 162 10.97 -29.24 3.90
CA LEU A 162 12.10 -29.72 3.12
C LEU A 162 12.15 -29.11 1.71
N TYR A 163 11.01 -28.91 1.06
CA TYR A 163 10.94 -28.23 -0.23
C TYR A 163 11.35 -26.76 -0.11
N MET A 164 10.81 -26.03 0.88
CA MET A 164 11.09 -24.61 1.08
C MET A 164 12.56 -24.35 1.41
N LYS A 165 13.22 -25.21 2.20
CA LYS A 165 14.67 -25.11 2.51
C LYS A 165 15.59 -25.30 1.30
N ARG A 166 15.08 -25.86 0.20
CA ARG A 166 15.84 -26.10 -1.04
C ARG A 166 15.65 -25.02 -2.10
N ARG A 167 14.69 -24.13 -1.92
CA ARG A 167 14.38 -23.02 -2.81
C ARG A 167 15.15 -21.78 -2.38
#